data_AF-A0A7R9WLM7-F1
#
_entry.id   AF-A0A7R9WLM7-F1
#
_cell.length_a   1.000
_cell.length_b   1.000
_cell.length_c   1.000
_cell.angle_alpha   90.00
_cell.angle_beta   90.00
_cell.angle_gamma   90.00
#
_symmetry.space_group_name_H-M   'P 1'
#
loop_
_entity.id
_entity.type
_entity.pdbx_description
1 polymer ?
#
loop_
_entity_poly.entity_id
_entity_poly.type
_entity_poly.pdbx_seq_one_letter_code
_entity_poly.pdbx_strand_id
1 'polypeptide(L)'
;LSGIIQKSSPIDIDLSGNALTGVLPVSLGAFNALSIDITENLIIGLPSYLCEKENWMEGKVDSFGCDAILCPLGSYNLHGRRLSEDDPCILCETSIYLGSTECLAVPNVTQPPRCMQGAGFGTEDCSFCLSESQCGWCQEVTGIGWCGGVADLACDSDTPP
;
A
#
# COMPACT_ATOMS: atom_id res chain seq x y z
N LEU A 1 3.48 -27.98 15.00
CA LEU A 1 3.07 -27.37 16.28
C LEU A 1 2.50 -28.46 17.21
N SER A 2 3.36 -29.33 17.73
CA SER A 2 2.94 -30.50 18.56
C SER A 2 3.10 -30.27 20.06
N GLY A 3 3.65 -29.13 20.48
CA GLY A 3 3.94 -28.82 21.89
C GLY A 3 2.88 -27.99 22.62
N ILE A 4 1.81 -27.55 21.95
CA ILE A 4 0.76 -26.71 22.57
C ILE A 4 -0.49 -27.56 22.79
N ILE A 5 -0.76 -27.81 24.06
CA ILE A 5 -1.77 -28.77 24.56
C ILE A 5 -3.16 -28.16 24.71
N GLN A 6 -3.28 -26.82 24.78
CA GLN A 6 -4.55 -26.11 24.81
C GLN A 6 -4.54 -25.00 23.76
N LYS A 7 -5.11 -25.30 22.60
CA LYS A 7 -5.25 -24.37 21.46
C LYS A 7 -6.50 -23.48 21.56
N SER A 8 -7.27 -23.66 22.63
CA SER A 8 -8.53 -22.97 22.94
C SER A 8 -8.35 -21.84 23.95
N SER A 9 -7.22 -21.78 24.65
CA SER A 9 -6.91 -20.64 25.53
C SER A 9 -6.44 -19.47 24.67
N PRO A 10 -6.84 -18.23 24.98
CA PRO A 10 -6.31 -17.05 24.30
C PRO A 10 -4.79 -17.02 24.41
N ILE A 11 -4.12 -16.86 23.27
CA ILE A 11 -2.68 -16.66 23.19
C ILE A 11 -2.47 -15.28 22.62
N ASP A 12 -1.70 -14.45 23.32
CA ASP A 12 -1.29 -13.14 22.87
C ASP A 12 0.21 -13.16 22.55
N ILE A 13 0.56 -12.77 21.33
CA ILE A 13 1.93 -12.73 20.84
C ILE A 13 2.21 -11.34 20.29
N ASP A 14 3.24 -10.68 20.78
CA ASP A 14 3.75 -9.43 20.22
C ASP A 14 5.12 -9.68 19.55
N LEU A 15 5.17 -9.47 18.25
CA LEU A 15 6.34 -9.52 17.39
C LEU A 15 6.47 -8.22 16.56
N SER A 16 5.77 -7.16 16.96
CA SER A 16 5.79 -5.88 16.25
C SER A 16 7.18 -5.24 16.26
N GLY A 17 7.49 -4.40 15.28
CA GLY A 17 8.75 -3.64 15.23
C GLY A 17 9.99 -4.50 15.05
N ASN A 18 9.91 -5.54 14.21
CA ASN A 18 11.01 -6.45 13.92
C ASN A 18 11.33 -6.48 12.41
N ALA A 19 12.25 -7.35 12.01
CA ALA A 19 12.63 -7.56 10.61
C ALA A 19 12.13 -8.91 10.07
N LEU A 20 10.97 -9.40 10.54
CA LEU A 20 10.38 -10.64 10.03
C LEU A 20 9.95 -10.43 8.58
N THR A 21 10.29 -11.40 7.72
CA THR A 21 10.06 -11.32 6.27
C THR A 21 9.21 -12.48 5.78
N GLY A 22 8.67 -12.33 4.57
CA GLY A 22 7.99 -13.41 3.87
C GLY A 22 6.49 -13.46 4.15
N VAL A 23 5.95 -14.67 4.14
CA VAL A 23 4.50 -14.93 4.24
C VAL A 23 4.18 -15.57 5.57
N LEU A 24 3.06 -15.19 6.19
CA LEU A 24 2.61 -15.82 7.42
C LEU A 24 2.34 -17.32 7.23
N PRO A 25 2.85 -18.20 8.11
CA PRO A 25 2.74 -19.64 7.88
C PRO A 25 1.32 -20.15 8.10
N VAL A 26 0.87 -21.02 7.20
CA VAL A 26 -0.46 -21.67 7.27
C VAL A 26 -0.65 -22.58 8.49
N SER A 27 0.42 -22.86 9.22
CA SER A 27 0.36 -23.69 10.43
C SER A 27 -0.16 -22.92 11.65
N LEU A 28 -0.16 -21.58 11.63
CA LEU A 28 -0.74 -20.76 12.70
C LEU A 28 -2.25 -20.98 12.82
N GLY A 29 -2.92 -21.33 11.73
CA GLY A 29 -4.34 -21.69 11.70
C GLY A 29 -4.77 -22.81 12.63
N ALA A 30 -3.83 -23.54 13.22
CA ALA A 30 -4.08 -24.54 14.24
C ALA A 30 -4.60 -23.95 15.57
N PHE A 31 -4.47 -22.64 15.80
CA PHE A 31 -5.00 -21.96 16.98
C PHE A 31 -6.42 -21.45 16.73
N ASN A 32 -7.30 -21.69 17.70
CA ASN A 32 -8.69 -21.23 17.59
C ASN A 32 -8.82 -19.77 18.02
N ALA A 33 -8.08 -19.34 19.04
CA ALA A 33 -8.06 -17.96 19.54
C ALA A 33 -6.60 -17.50 19.68
N LEU A 34 -6.14 -16.70 18.71
CA LEU A 34 -4.80 -16.12 18.69
C LEU A 34 -4.92 -14.61 18.46
N SER A 35 -4.29 -13.82 19.32
CA SER A 35 -3.98 -12.42 19.07
C SER A 35 -2.49 -12.35 18.73
N ILE A 36 -2.17 -11.86 17.54
CA ILE A 36 -0.78 -11.76 17.07
C ILE A 36 -0.54 -10.36 16.51
N ASP A 37 0.36 -9.63 17.15
CA ASP A 37 0.88 -8.38 16.64
C ASP A 37 2.16 -8.64 15.84
N ILE A 38 2.11 -8.41 14.54
CA ILE A 38 3.24 -8.54 13.61
C ILE A 38 3.35 -7.29 12.73
N THR A 39 2.78 -6.18 13.18
CA THR A 39 2.88 -4.87 12.54
C THR A 39 4.33 -4.40 12.53
N GLU A 40 4.67 -3.42 11.69
CA GLU A 40 6.05 -2.90 11.61
C GLU A 40 7.10 -4.00 11.38
N ASN A 41 6.82 -4.86 10.39
CA ASN A 41 7.72 -5.91 9.90
C ASN A 41 7.79 -5.84 8.36
N LEU A 42 8.53 -6.77 7.74
CA LEU A 42 8.75 -6.87 6.30
C LEU A 42 7.88 -7.98 5.68
N ILE A 43 6.65 -8.14 6.17
CA ILE A 43 5.71 -9.18 5.75
C ILE A 43 5.12 -8.79 4.39
N ILE A 44 5.08 -9.76 3.46
CA ILE A 44 4.61 -9.55 2.08
C ILE A 44 3.39 -10.40 1.72
N GLY A 45 2.93 -11.25 2.65
CA GLY A 45 1.73 -12.03 2.40
C GLY A 45 1.08 -12.60 3.64
N LEU A 46 -0.25 -12.73 3.55
CA LEU A 46 -1.10 -13.30 4.56
C LEU A 46 -2.01 -14.35 3.89
N PRO A 47 -1.98 -15.62 4.33
CA PRO A 47 -2.86 -16.65 3.77
C PRO A 47 -4.33 -16.31 3.99
N SER A 48 -5.14 -16.35 2.94
CA SER A 48 -6.56 -15.96 2.98
C SER A 48 -7.38 -16.70 4.05
N TYR A 49 -7.07 -17.99 4.28
CA TYR A 49 -7.78 -18.79 5.28
C TYR A 49 -7.61 -18.26 6.72
N LEU A 50 -6.58 -17.45 7.00
CA LEU A 50 -6.41 -16.79 8.30
C LEU A 50 -7.41 -15.65 8.51
N CYS A 51 -7.89 -15.05 7.43
CA CYS A 51 -8.88 -13.98 7.46
C CYS A 51 -10.30 -14.50 7.76
N GLU A 52 -10.47 -15.81 7.84
CA GLU A 52 -11.73 -16.50 8.17
C GLU A 52 -11.71 -17.06 9.60
N LYS A 53 -10.68 -16.72 10.40
CA LYS A 53 -10.55 -17.18 11.79
C LYS A 53 -11.36 -16.30 12.73
N GLU A 54 -12.65 -16.58 12.83
CA GLU A 54 -13.62 -15.76 13.58
C GLU A 54 -13.14 -15.32 14.97
N ASN A 55 -12.50 -16.21 15.75
CA ASN A 55 -12.05 -15.92 17.11
C ASN A 55 -10.62 -15.34 17.22
N TRP A 56 -9.96 -15.04 16.09
CA TRP A 56 -8.65 -14.39 16.09
C TRP A 56 -8.75 -12.90 16.37
N MET A 57 -7.67 -12.34 16.93
CA MET A 57 -7.58 -10.92 17.27
C MET A 57 -8.76 -10.47 18.13
N GLU A 58 -9.11 -11.28 19.14
CA GLU A 58 -10.26 -11.06 20.03
C GLU A 58 -11.61 -10.96 19.29
N GLY A 59 -11.77 -11.68 18.18
CA GLY A 59 -12.99 -11.65 17.38
C GLY A 59 -12.96 -10.66 16.21
N LYS A 60 -11.93 -9.83 16.09
CA LYS A 60 -11.89 -8.76 15.07
C LYS A 60 -11.74 -9.29 13.65
N VAL A 61 -11.20 -10.50 13.48
CA VAL A 61 -11.13 -11.14 12.16
C VAL A 61 -12.53 -11.46 11.62
N ASP A 62 -13.50 -11.80 12.46
CA ASP A 62 -14.89 -11.97 12.04
C ASP A 62 -15.48 -10.65 11.48
N SER A 63 -15.15 -9.53 12.12
CA SER A 63 -15.66 -8.21 11.75
C SER A 63 -14.96 -7.58 10.54
N PHE A 64 -13.62 -7.70 10.47
CA PHE A 64 -12.78 -6.93 9.54
C PHE A 64 -11.93 -7.81 8.61
N GLY A 65 -12.03 -9.13 8.71
CA GLY A 65 -11.27 -10.07 7.90
C GLY A 65 -9.75 -9.90 8.09
N CYS A 66 -9.02 -9.83 6.98
CA CYS A 66 -7.57 -9.71 7.00
C CYS A 66 -7.07 -8.40 7.63
N ASP A 67 -7.85 -7.32 7.50
CA ASP A 67 -7.47 -6.00 7.97
C ASP A 67 -7.31 -5.98 9.50
N ALA A 68 -8.02 -6.85 10.23
CA ALA A 68 -7.83 -7.04 11.67
C ALA A 68 -6.47 -7.64 12.04
N ILE A 69 -5.77 -8.28 11.11
CA ILE A 69 -4.44 -8.89 11.34
C ILE A 69 -3.36 -7.90 10.92
N LEU A 70 -3.40 -7.45 9.67
CA LEU A 70 -2.50 -6.45 9.10
C LEU A 70 -3.22 -5.66 8.01
N CYS A 71 -2.98 -4.35 7.94
CA CYS A 71 -3.39 -3.57 6.79
C CYS A 71 -2.74 -4.11 5.50
N PRO A 72 -3.47 -4.15 4.37
CA PRO A 72 -2.95 -4.68 3.12
C PRO A 72 -1.83 -3.81 2.53
N LEU A 73 -1.10 -4.38 1.57
CA LEU A 73 -0.13 -3.65 0.75
C LEU A 73 -0.76 -2.39 0.15
N GLY A 74 0.03 -1.33 0.04
CA GLY A 74 -0.47 -0.06 -0.46
C GLY A 74 -1.41 0.66 0.52
N SER A 75 -1.46 0.26 1.79
CA SER A 75 -2.29 0.90 2.80
C SER A 75 -1.62 0.91 4.18
N TYR A 76 -2.17 1.72 5.07
CA TYR A 76 -1.71 1.86 6.45
C TYR A 76 -2.84 2.41 7.33
N ASN A 77 -2.67 2.34 8.64
CA ASN A 77 -3.34 3.19 9.61
C ASN A 77 -2.40 3.34 10.81
N LEU A 78 -2.76 4.11 11.85
CA LEU A 78 -1.86 4.32 13.01
C LEU A 78 -1.55 3.04 13.82
N HIS A 79 -2.24 1.94 13.54
CA HIS A 79 -2.12 0.68 14.25
C HIS A 79 -1.54 -0.45 13.39
N GLY A 80 -1.30 -0.23 12.10
CA GLY A 80 -0.90 -1.27 11.15
C GLY A 80 -1.96 -2.37 10.94
N ARG A 81 -3.15 -2.22 11.51
CA ARG A 81 -4.29 -3.13 11.42
C ARG A 81 -5.55 -2.43 11.92
N ARG A 82 -6.72 -2.94 11.54
CA ARG A 82 -8.01 -2.41 11.96
C ARG A 82 -8.42 -2.95 13.34
N LEU A 83 -8.62 -2.05 14.30
CA LEU A 83 -9.05 -2.36 15.66
C LEU A 83 -10.54 -2.02 15.90
N SER A 84 -11.11 -1.12 15.11
CA SER A 84 -12.49 -0.63 15.20
C SER A 84 -13.02 -0.16 13.82
N GLU A 85 -14.21 0.41 13.79
CA GLU A 85 -14.74 1.01 12.56
C GLU A 85 -14.02 2.32 12.20
N ASP A 86 -13.47 3.03 13.20
CA ASP A 86 -12.90 4.37 13.07
C ASP A 86 -11.44 4.40 12.60
N ASP A 87 -10.79 3.24 12.51
CA ASP A 87 -9.39 3.09 12.07
C ASP A 87 -9.26 2.20 10.81
N PRO A 88 -9.97 2.52 9.70
CA PRO A 88 -9.83 1.75 8.47
C PRO A 88 -8.40 1.86 7.92
N CYS A 89 -7.96 0.82 7.20
CA CYS A 89 -6.74 0.90 6.41
C CYS A 89 -6.95 1.88 5.25
N ILE A 90 -6.15 2.94 5.21
CA ILE A 90 -6.23 4.00 4.20
C ILE A 90 -5.08 3.88 3.20
N LEU A 91 -5.30 4.37 1.98
CA LEU A 91 -4.34 4.28 0.87
C LEU A 91 -2.98 4.91 1.23
N CYS A 92 -1.92 4.19 0.90
CA CYS A 92 -0.53 4.61 0.98
C CYS A 92 0.30 3.89 -0.09
N GLU A 93 0.51 4.53 -1.24
CA GLU A 93 1.18 3.92 -2.40
C GLU A 93 2.63 3.47 -2.12
N THR A 94 3.27 4.03 -1.09
CA THR A 94 4.63 3.69 -0.67
C THR A 94 4.71 2.52 0.31
N SER A 95 3.57 2.07 0.84
CA SER A 95 3.49 0.92 1.73
C SER A 95 3.69 -0.37 0.93
N ILE A 96 4.91 -0.92 0.99
CA ILE A 96 5.29 -2.17 0.30
C ILE A 96 5.25 -3.41 1.20
N TYR A 97 4.89 -3.25 2.47
CA TYR A 97 4.75 -4.33 3.45
C TYR A 97 3.36 -4.28 4.08
N LEU A 98 2.88 -5.44 4.54
CA LEU A 98 1.62 -5.50 5.25
C LEU A 98 1.78 -4.91 6.65
N GLY A 99 0.75 -4.19 7.09
CA GLY A 99 0.63 -3.59 8.41
C GLY A 99 1.65 -2.54 8.76
N SER A 100 1.93 -1.65 7.81
CA SER A 100 2.59 -0.38 8.06
C SER A 100 1.73 0.51 8.97
N THR A 101 2.36 1.13 9.96
CA THR A 101 1.76 2.11 10.88
C THR A 101 1.96 3.55 10.42
N GLU A 102 2.86 3.74 9.45
CA GLU A 102 3.20 5.03 8.87
C GLU A 102 3.10 4.96 7.35
N CYS A 103 2.70 6.08 6.75
CA CYS A 103 2.84 6.28 5.32
C CYS A 103 4.00 7.24 5.09
N LEU A 104 5.10 6.70 4.56
CA LEU A 104 6.16 7.54 4.05
C LEU A 104 5.58 8.29 2.85
N ALA A 105 5.17 9.54 3.05
CA ALA A 105 4.89 10.41 1.92
C ALA A 105 6.10 10.31 1.00
N VAL A 106 5.87 9.95 -0.27
CA VAL A 106 6.89 10.14 -1.29
C VAL A 106 7.37 11.59 -1.08
N PRO A 107 8.66 11.87 -0.87
CA PRO A 107 9.14 13.23 -0.70
C PRO A 107 8.72 13.97 -1.95
N ASN A 108 7.66 14.75 -1.80
CA ASN A 108 6.88 15.40 -2.84
C ASN A 108 7.46 15.17 -4.25
N VAL A 109 7.14 14.03 -4.88
CA VAL A 109 6.97 14.09 -6.34
C VAL A 109 5.68 14.87 -6.48
N THR A 110 5.79 16.17 -6.25
CA THR A 110 4.71 17.10 -6.44
C THR A 110 4.36 16.90 -7.90
N GLN A 111 3.17 16.37 -8.08
CA GLN A 111 2.33 16.44 -9.26
C GLN A 111 2.40 15.22 -10.18
N PRO A 112 1.23 14.76 -10.72
CA PRO A 112 1.23 14.06 -12.00
C PRO A 112 2.01 14.92 -13.01
N PRO A 113 2.57 14.36 -14.10
CA PRO A 113 3.29 15.15 -15.09
C PRO A 113 2.41 16.33 -15.50
N ARG A 114 2.79 17.53 -15.02
CA ARG A 114 2.14 18.75 -15.47
C ARG A 114 2.52 18.91 -16.93
N CYS A 115 1.53 19.03 -17.80
CA CYS A 115 1.76 19.76 -19.04
C CYS A 115 2.13 21.19 -18.63
N MET A 116 3.39 21.59 -18.79
CA MET A 116 3.77 22.99 -18.59
C MET A 116 3.10 23.81 -19.69
N GLN A 117 1.97 24.45 -19.38
CA GLN A 117 1.46 25.53 -20.20
C GLN A 117 2.46 26.68 -20.13
N GLY A 118 3.13 26.92 -21.26
CA GLY A 118 3.88 28.14 -21.47
C GLY A 118 2.97 29.35 -21.23
N ALA A 119 3.46 30.26 -20.38
CA ALA A 119 3.03 31.64 -20.19
C ALA A 119 1.60 32.03 -20.64
N GLY A 120 0.67 32.14 -19.69
CA GLY A 120 -0.59 32.86 -19.88
C GLY A 120 -1.58 32.65 -18.74
N PHE A 121 -2.02 33.72 -18.08
CA PHE A 121 -3.14 33.68 -17.14
C PHE A 121 -4.41 33.27 -17.91
N GLY A 122 -4.93 32.07 -17.65
CA GLY A 122 -6.23 31.61 -18.12
C GLY A 122 -6.74 30.49 -17.21
N THR A 123 -7.79 30.75 -16.46
CA THR A 123 -8.47 29.78 -15.59
C THR A 123 -9.47 28.98 -16.43
N GLU A 124 -9.02 27.92 -17.09
CA GLU A 124 -9.91 26.99 -17.79
C GLU A 124 -9.40 25.55 -17.57
N ASP A 125 -10.27 24.68 -17.05
CA ASP A 125 -10.02 23.34 -16.51
C ASP A 125 -9.19 22.39 -17.40
N CYS A 126 -8.08 21.86 -16.87
CA CYS A 126 -7.52 20.59 -17.36
C CYS A 126 -8.31 19.43 -16.71
N SER A 127 -9.45 19.10 -17.32
CA SER A 127 -10.27 17.97 -16.90
C SER A 127 -9.57 16.63 -17.20
N PHE A 128 -9.21 15.92 -16.13
CA PHE A 128 -9.23 14.45 -15.97
C PHE A 128 -8.83 13.57 -17.19
N CYS A 129 -7.63 12.99 -17.16
CA CYS A 129 -7.32 11.80 -17.97
C CYS A 129 -7.97 10.57 -17.31
N LEU A 130 -9.03 10.02 -17.92
CA LEU A 130 -9.85 8.94 -17.36
C LEU A 130 -9.39 7.50 -17.71
N SER A 131 -8.28 7.28 -18.42
CA SER A 131 -7.69 5.92 -18.58
C SER A 131 -6.29 5.92 -19.21
N GLU A 132 -5.55 4.82 -19.04
CA GLU A 132 -4.22 4.54 -19.60
C GLU A 132 -4.14 4.50 -21.14
N SER A 133 -5.25 4.68 -21.87
CA SER A 133 -5.27 4.65 -23.34
C SER A 133 -4.94 6.00 -24.01
N GLN A 134 -4.65 7.05 -23.23
CA GLN A 134 -4.24 8.39 -23.74
C GLN A 134 -2.83 8.82 -23.31
N CYS A 135 -2.06 7.94 -22.69
CA CYS A 135 -0.65 8.19 -22.42
C CYS A 135 0.17 7.85 -23.67
N GLY A 136 0.56 8.85 -24.45
CA GLY A 136 1.68 8.72 -25.37
C GLY A 136 2.93 8.35 -24.56
N TRP A 137 3.59 7.26 -24.93
CA TRP A 137 4.73 6.70 -24.22
C TRP A 137 5.93 7.65 -24.24
N CYS A 138 6.55 7.89 -23.09
CA CYS A 138 7.92 8.37 -23.01
C CYS A 138 8.83 7.17 -22.75
N GLN A 139 9.54 6.68 -23.76
CA GLN A 139 10.74 5.87 -23.56
C GLN A 139 11.98 6.70 -23.92
N GLU A 140 12.92 6.78 -22.98
CA GLU A 140 14.28 7.22 -23.23
C GLU A 140 15.01 6.17 -24.07
N VAL A 141 15.20 6.43 -25.37
CA VAL A 141 16.35 5.87 -26.09
C VAL A 141 16.83 6.91 -27.10
N THR A 142 17.94 7.56 -26.75
CA THR A 142 18.89 8.19 -27.67
C THR A 142 18.30 9.02 -28.82
N GLY A 143 18.08 10.31 -28.57
CA GLY A 143 18.21 11.36 -29.58
C GLY A 143 17.19 11.33 -30.74
N ILE A 144 16.27 12.29 -30.70
CA ILE A 144 15.39 12.75 -31.79
C ILE A 144 14.16 11.86 -32.05
N GLY A 145 12.99 12.33 -31.59
CA GLY A 145 11.66 11.83 -31.98
C GLY A 145 10.77 12.98 -32.43
N TRP A 146 9.95 12.75 -33.46
CA TRP A 146 9.00 13.71 -34.04
C TRP A 146 7.57 13.41 -33.60
N CYS A 147 6.80 14.42 -33.19
CA CYS A 147 5.34 14.33 -33.03
C CYS A 147 4.63 14.72 -34.34
N GLY A 148 4.11 13.74 -35.07
CA GLY A 148 3.25 13.99 -36.22
C GLY A 148 1.80 14.20 -35.79
N GLY A 149 1.35 15.46 -35.75
CA GLY A 149 -0.06 15.80 -35.54
C GLY A 149 -0.27 17.16 -34.90
N VAL A 150 -0.18 18.21 -35.73
CA VAL A 150 -0.45 19.65 -35.50
C VAL A 150 0.52 20.44 -34.61
N ALA A 151 1.44 21.13 -35.32
CA ALA A 151 2.09 22.41 -35.06
C ALA A 151 3.05 22.57 -33.84
N ASP A 152 4.34 22.48 -34.15
CA ASP A 152 5.46 23.30 -33.66
C ASP A 152 5.54 23.66 -32.18
N LEU A 153 6.09 22.76 -31.34
CA LEU A 153 6.72 23.12 -30.08
C LEU A 153 7.97 22.27 -29.84
N ALA A 154 9.14 22.92 -29.89
CA ALA A 154 10.41 22.37 -29.41
C ALA A 154 10.51 22.65 -27.90
N CYS A 155 10.87 21.65 -27.09
CA CYS A 155 11.25 21.85 -25.69
C CYS A 155 12.76 22.10 -25.64
N ASP A 156 13.13 23.37 -25.41
CA ASP A 156 14.50 23.79 -25.15
C ASP A 156 14.92 23.41 -23.71
N SER A 157 16.18 23.02 -23.54
CA SER A 157 16.73 22.53 -22.28
C SER A 157 17.54 23.63 -21.61
N ASP A 158 16.91 24.43 -20.73
CA ASP A 158 17.65 25.39 -19.90
C ASP A 158 18.12 24.75 -18.59
N THR A 159 19.43 24.51 -18.54
CA THR A 159 20.24 24.30 -17.33
C THR A 159 20.27 25.54 -16.43
N PRO A 160 20.40 25.38 -15.09
CA PRO A 160 21.16 26.38 -14.35
C PRO A 160 21.98 25.82 -13.16
N PRO A 161 22.90 26.64 -12.59
CA PRO A 161 24.21 27.04 -13.12
C PRO A 161 25.32 25.99 -12.90
#